data_AF-A0A6F9A5S0-F1
#
_entry.id   AF-A0A6F9A5S0-F1
#
_cell.length_a   1.000
_cell.length_b   1.000
_cell.length_c   1.000
_cell.angle_alpha   90.00
_cell.angle_beta   90.00
_cell.angle_gamma   90.00
#
_symmetry.space_group_name_H-M   'P 1'
#
loop_
_entity.id
_entity.type
_entity.pdbx_description
1 polymer ?
#
loop_
_entity_poly.entity_id
_entity_poly.type
_entity_poly.pdbx_seq_one_letter_code
_entity_poly.pdbx_strand_id
1 'polypeptide(L)'
;METLGSKREMAFRSRSSSQAIGASTLSSSQAIGTPALRNFTIPRRKRGDGKALLDPCLKESRDYSLIQSTLNESRLDMGKEISLSLQWDDVTLIHNEELLRQFSEK
;
A
#
# COMPACT_ATOMS: atom_id res chain seq x y z
N MET A 1 31.09 32.04 -57.30
CA MET A 1 29.79 32.11 -58.00
C MET A 1 28.70 31.89 -56.96
N GLU A 2 27.98 32.98 -56.71
CA GLU A 2 26.56 33.09 -56.36
C GLU A 2 25.97 32.36 -55.15
N THR A 3 25.63 33.21 -54.18
CA THR A 3 24.62 33.11 -53.14
C THR A 3 23.22 32.77 -53.69
N LEU A 4 22.44 31.95 -52.97
CA LEU A 4 20.99 32.15 -52.89
C LEU A 4 20.48 31.66 -51.54
N GLY A 5 19.93 32.59 -50.76
CA GLY A 5 19.24 32.29 -49.51
C GLY A 5 17.80 31.83 -49.75
N SER A 6 17.22 31.21 -48.73
CA SER A 6 15.77 31.24 -48.53
C SER A 6 15.46 30.96 -47.06
N LYS A 7 15.29 32.05 -46.31
CA LYS A 7 14.72 32.03 -44.96
C LYS A 7 13.22 31.71 -45.09
N ARG A 8 12.75 30.71 -44.36
CA ARG A 8 11.32 30.57 -44.03
C ARG A 8 11.18 30.37 -42.53
N GLU A 9 10.87 31.47 -41.89
CA GLU A 9 10.28 31.56 -40.57
C GLU A 9 8.82 31.10 -40.67
N MET A 10 8.41 30.13 -39.87
CA MET A 10 6.98 29.82 -39.65
C MET A 10 6.74 29.43 -38.19
N ALA A 11 6.17 30.41 -37.49
CA ALA A 11 5.15 30.36 -36.44
C ALA A 11 5.12 29.15 -35.46
N PHE A 12 5.26 29.51 -34.18
CA PHE A 12 4.81 28.73 -33.02
C PHE A 12 3.39 28.15 -33.20
N ARG A 13 3.26 26.85 -33.00
CA ARG A 13 2.03 26.23 -32.50
C ARG A 13 2.37 25.30 -31.34
N SER A 14 2.28 25.84 -30.13
CA SER A 14 2.20 25.05 -28.91
C SER A 14 0.91 24.23 -28.97
N ARG A 15 1.01 22.92 -29.17
CA ARG A 15 -0.11 21.98 -29.09
C ARG A 15 -0.04 21.28 -27.74
N SER A 16 -0.60 21.93 -26.73
CA SER A 16 -1.04 21.24 -25.51
C SER A 16 -2.23 20.37 -25.88
N SER A 17 -2.06 19.04 -25.82
CA SER A 17 -3.15 18.08 -25.99
C SER A 17 -3.26 17.25 -24.72
N SER A 18 -3.98 17.80 -23.75
CA SER A 18 -4.45 17.06 -22.57
C SER A 18 -5.49 16.03 -23.00
N GLN A 19 -5.14 14.75 -23.00
CA GLN A 19 -6.12 13.68 -23.15
C GLN A 19 -6.61 13.29 -21.75
N ALA A 20 -7.80 13.78 -21.39
CA ALA A 20 -8.55 13.30 -20.24
C ALA A 20 -9.22 11.98 -20.63
N ILE A 21 -8.82 10.87 -19.99
CA ILE A 21 -9.45 9.57 -20.20
C ILE A 21 -10.71 9.53 -19.33
N GLY A 22 -11.81 10.02 -19.91
CA GLY A 22 -13.14 9.72 -19.41
C GLY A 22 -13.49 8.28 -19.75
N ALA A 23 -13.45 7.40 -18.76
CA ALA A 23 -14.08 6.09 -18.85
C ALA A 23 -15.36 6.12 -18.01
N SER A 24 -16.45 6.60 -18.62
CA SER A 24 -17.80 6.40 -18.12
C SER A 24 -18.21 4.95 -18.37
N THR A 25 -18.04 4.09 -17.38
CA THR A 25 -18.77 2.81 -17.34
C THR A 25 -19.95 2.97 -16.39
N LEU A 26 -21.09 3.41 -16.93
CA LEU A 26 -22.39 3.29 -16.29
C LEU A 26 -22.76 1.80 -16.25
N SER A 27 -22.50 1.14 -15.13
CA SER A 27 -23.14 -0.14 -14.82
C SER A 27 -24.11 0.10 -13.66
N SER A 28 -25.33 0.50 -14.02
CA SER A 28 -26.45 0.61 -13.09
C SER A 28 -27.07 -0.78 -12.90
N SER A 29 -26.46 -1.61 -12.06
CA SER A 29 -27.16 -2.75 -11.46
C SER A 29 -28.02 -2.21 -10.32
N GLN A 30 -29.33 -2.17 -10.53
CA GLN A 30 -30.30 -1.87 -9.47
C GLN A 30 -30.27 -3.00 -8.45
N ALA A 31 -29.41 -2.88 -7.44
CA ALA A 31 -29.64 -3.52 -6.17
C ALA A 31 -30.88 -2.85 -5.57
N ILE A 32 -31.96 -3.61 -5.37
CA ILE A 32 -33.10 -3.20 -4.55
C ILE A 32 -32.59 -3.17 -3.11
N GLY A 33 -31.82 -2.13 -2.80
CA GLY A 33 -31.22 -1.89 -1.50
C GLY A 33 -32.25 -1.28 -0.59
N THR A 34 -32.25 -1.72 0.67
CA THR A 34 -32.86 -1.02 1.78
C THR A 34 -32.56 0.49 1.70
N PRO A 35 -33.51 1.37 2.08
CA PRO A 35 -33.30 2.81 1.97
C PRO A 35 -32.03 3.19 2.72
N ALA A 36 -31.05 3.75 2.00
CA ALA A 36 -29.78 4.16 2.56
C ALA A 36 -30.05 5.09 3.75
N LEU A 37 -29.58 4.71 4.95
CA LEU A 37 -29.75 5.49 6.16
C LEU A 37 -28.95 6.79 6.03
N ARG A 38 -29.62 7.87 5.61
CA ARG A 38 -29.00 9.18 5.30
C ARG A 38 -28.30 9.85 6.49
N ASN A 39 -28.56 9.39 7.71
CA ASN A 39 -28.02 9.94 8.95
C ASN A 39 -27.13 8.95 9.72
N PHE A 40 -26.85 7.78 9.16
CA PHE A 40 -26.01 6.79 9.84
C PHE A 40 -24.53 7.11 9.59
N THR A 41 -23.86 7.59 10.63
CA THR A 41 -22.40 7.79 10.62
C THR A 41 -21.76 6.75 11.53
N ILE A 42 -20.93 5.86 10.99
CA ILE A 42 -20.12 4.96 11.79
C ILE A 42 -19.09 5.82 12.55
N PRO A 43 -19.08 5.82 13.89
CA PRO A 43 -18.09 6.57 14.65
C PRO A 43 -16.69 6.13 14.26
N ARG A 44 -15.85 7.07 13.81
CA ARG A 44 -14.46 6.76 13.47
C ARG A 44 -13.67 6.57 14.77
N ARG A 45 -13.09 5.38 14.96
CA ARG A 45 -12.12 5.14 16.04
C ARG A 45 -10.98 6.15 15.88
N LYS A 46 -10.80 7.03 16.86
CA LYS A 46 -9.59 7.86 16.91
C LYS A 46 -8.41 6.92 17.08
N ARG A 47 -7.49 6.88 16.11
CA ARG A 47 -6.18 6.26 16.32
C ARG A 47 -5.56 7.05 17.48
N GLY A 48 -5.23 6.37 18.58
CA GLY A 48 -4.51 7.01 19.67
C GLY A 48 -3.22 7.62 19.13
N ASP A 49 -2.71 8.66 19.79
CA ASP A 49 -1.50 9.39 19.38
C ASP A 49 -0.22 8.56 19.50
N GLY A 50 -0.35 7.27 19.83
CA GLY A 50 0.70 6.27 19.85
C GLY A 50 1.34 6.18 18.47
N LYS A 51 2.44 6.92 18.30
CA LYS A 51 3.32 6.86 17.15
C LYS A 51 4.06 5.52 17.22
N ALA A 52 3.37 4.41 16.92
CA ALA A 52 4.05 3.15 16.72
C ALA A 52 4.88 3.30 15.44
N LEU A 53 6.19 3.33 15.58
CA LEU A 53 7.09 3.42 14.44
C LEU A 53 7.19 2.03 13.82
N LEU A 54 6.96 1.97 12.51
CA LEU A 54 7.11 0.76 11.72
C LEU A 54 8.47 0.82 11.04
N ASP A 55 9.33 -0.13 11.37
CA ASP A 55 10.62 -0.29 10.73
C ASP A 55 10.59 -1.54 9.82
N PRO A 56 10.77 -1.40 8.49
CA PRO A 56 10.86 -2.55 7.61
C PRO A 56 12.03 -3.46 7.99
N CYS A 57 11.74 -4.74 8.20
CA CYS A 57 12.75 -5.74 8.52
C CYS A 57 13.30 -6.34 7.23
N LEU A 58 14.51 -5.93 6.85
CA LEU A 58 15.19 -6.46 5.68
C LEU A 58 15.53 -7.94 5.84
N LYS A 59 15.46 -8.70 4.74
CA LYS A 59 15.68 -10.16 4.75
C LYS A 59 17.10 -10.55 5.18
N GLU A 60 18.04 -9.64 4.99
CA GLU A 60 19.45 -9.80 5.37
C GLU A 60 19.72 -9.48 6.85
N SER A 61 18.72 -8.93 7.56
CA SER A 61 18.85 -8.64 8.99
C SER A 61 18.90 -9.94 9.80
N ARG A 62 19.70 -9.90 10.89
CA ARG A 62 19.70 -10.96 11.89
C ARG A 62 18.33 -11.13 12.53
N ASP A 63 17.59 -10.04 12.71
CA ASP A 63 16.24 -10.05 13.30
C ASP A 63 15.28 -10.81 12.39
N TYR A 64 15.35 -10.58 11.08
CA TYR A 64 14.54 -11.31 10.11
C TYR A 64 14.81 -12.82 10.16
N SER A 65 16.09 -13.20 10.19
CA SER A 65 16.49 -14.62 10.27
C SER A 65 15.97 -15.28 11.55
N LEU A 66 16.06 -14.58 12.69
CA LEU A 66 15.55 -15.05 13.97
C LEU A 66 14.02 -15.20 13.96
N ILE A 67 13.30 -14.20 13.45
CA ILE A 67 11.84 -14.25 13.31
C ILE A 67 11.46 -15.45 12.43
N GLN A 68 12.14 -15.63 11.30
CA GLN A 68 11.86 -16.73 10.38
C GLN A 68 12.12 -18.10 11.01
N SER A 69 13.21 -18.28 11.76
CA SER A 69 13.48 -19.56 12.45
C SER A 69 12.45 -19.84 13.53
N THR A 70 12.15 -18.86 14.40
CA THR A 70 11.16 -19.02 15.46
C THR A 70 9.76 -19.30 14.92
N LEU A 71 9.35 -18.62 13.84
CA LEU A 71 8.06 -18.89 13.19
C LEU A 71 8.01 -20.29 12.58
N ASN A 72 9.11 -20.78 12.01
CA ASN A 72 9.19 -22.15 11.46
C ASN A 72 9.17 -23.23 12.53
N GLU A 73 9.83 -22.99 13.67
CA GLU A 73 9.84 -23.92 14.81
C GLU A 73 8.50 -23.99 15.52
N SER A 74 7.74 -22.88 15.54
CA SER A 74 6.44 -22.79 16.20
C SER A 74 5.29 -23.38 15.37
N ARG A 75 5.56 -23.94 14.18
CA ARG A 75 4.53 -24.48 13.29
C ARG A 75 3.98 -25.78 13.85
N LEU A 76 2.66 -25.86 13.94
CA LEU A 76 1.98 -27.14 14.12
C LEU A 76 2.10 -27.95 12.82
N ASP A 77 2.18 -29.27 12.92
CA ASP A 77 2.20 -30.18 11.77
C ASP A 77 0.82 -30.17 11.07
N MET A 78 0.59 -29.13 10.28
CA MET A 78 -0.54 -29.01 9.39
C MET A 78 -0.11 -29.69 8.08
N GLY A 79 -0.75 -30.82 7.77
CA GLY A 79 -0.36 -31.73 6.68
C GLY A 79 0.24 -31.05 5.44
N LYS A 80 1.26 -31.71 4.86
CA LYS A 80 2.28 -31.20 3.90
C LYS A 80 1.87 -30.12 2.89
N GLU A 81 0.62 -30.10 2.44
CA GLU A 81 0.06 -29.14 1.47
C GLU A 81 0.01 -27.69 1.98
N ILE A 82 -0.39 -27.47 3.24
CA ILE A 82 -0.54 -26.12 3.82
C ILE A 82 0.81 -25.58 4.30
N SER A 83 1.74 -26.48 4.62
CA SER A 83 3.01 -26.11 5.22
C SER A 83 4.03 -25.54 4.22
N LEU A 84 3.96 -25.91 2.95
CA LEU A 84 4.95 -25.51 1.94
C LEU A 84 4.60 -24.19 1.22
N SER A 85 3.36 -23.71 1.33
CA SER A 85 2.87 -22.54 0.59
C SER A 85 2.94 -21.22 1.37
N LEU A 86 3.17 -21.25 2.69
CA LEU A 86 3.23 -20.04 3.50
C LEU A 86 4.62 -19.38 3.39
N GLN A 87 4.77 -18.48 2.42
CA GLN A 87 5.93 -17.61 2.29
C GLN A 87 5.65 -16.27 2.99
N TRP A 88 6.57 -15.85 3.86
CA TRP A 88 6.52 -14.55 4.51
C TRP A 88 7.11 -13.50 3.56
N ASP A 89 6.30 -12.54 3.13
CA ASP A 89 6.72 -11.48 2.20
C ASP A 89 7.26 -10.27 2.96
N ASP A 90 6.38 -9.52 3.61
CA ASP A 90 6.72 -8.29 4.31
C ASP A 90 6.77 -8.53 5.83
N VAL A 91 7.94 -8.29 6.41
CA VAL A 91 8.16 -8.31 7.86
C VAL A 91 8.50 -6.90 8.31
N THR A 92 7.78 -6.39 9.31
CA THR A 92 7.99 -5.05 9.88
C THR A 92 8.07 -5.14 11.39
N LEU A 93 9.07 -4.49 11.97
CA LEU A 93 9.20 -4.33 13.40
C LEU A 93 8.35 -3.16 13.87
N ILE A 94 7.62 -3.37 14.96
CA ILE A 94 6.76 -2.36 15.56
C ILE A 94 7.44 -1.84 16.82
N HIS A 95 7.90 -0.59 16.77
CA HIS A 95 8.46 0.11 17.91
C HIS A 95 7.37 0.93 18.58
N ASN A 96 6.90 0.43 19.73
CA ASN A 96 5.92 1.11 20.55
C ASN A 96 6.39 1.09 22.01
N GLU A 97 6.98 2.20 22.44
CA GLU A 97 7.54 2.37 23.79
C GLU A 97 6.48 2.25 24.89
N GLU A 98 5.24 2.65 24.63
CA GLU A 98 4.16 2.55 25.60
C GLU A 98 3.79 1.08 25.86
N LEU A 99 3.62 0.30 24.79
CA LEU A 99 3.34 -1.13 24.89
C LEU A 99 4.53 -1.90 25.48
N LEU A 100 5.75 -1.52 25.08
CA LEU A 100 6.95 -2.13 25.63
C LEU A 100 7.05 -1.88 27.14
N ARG A 101 6.81 -0.64 27.59
CA ARG A 101 6.79 -0.29 29.01
C ARG A 101 5.74 -1.08 29.77
N GLN A 102 4.50 -1.16 29.27
CA GLN A 102 3.42 -1.94 29.89
C GLN A 102 3.72 -3.44 29.94
N PHE A 103 4.41 -3.98 28.94
CA PHE A 103 4.82 -5.40 28.91
C PHE A 103 5.95 -5.68 29.92
N SER A 104 6.89 -4.74 30.08
CA SER A 104 8.04 -4.86 30.98
C SER A 104 7.72 -4.54 32.44
N GLU A 105 6.62 -3.85 32.72
CA GLU A 105 6.12 -3.58 34.06
C GLU A 105 5.49 -4.85 34.64
N LYS A 106 6.35 -5.76 35.10
CA LYS A 106 6.00 -7.07 35.66
C LYS A 106 6.74 -7.34 36.95
#